data_AF-A0A0S3T993-F1
#
_entry.id   AF-A0A0S3T993-F1
#
_cell.length_a   1.000
_cell.length_b   1.000
_cell.length_c   1.000
_cell.angle_alpha   90.00
_cell.angle_beta   90.00
_cell.angle_gamma   90.00
#
_symmetry.space_group_name_H-M   'P 1'
#
loop_
_entity.id
_entity.type
_entity.pdbx_description
1 polymer ?
#
loop_
_entity_poly.entity_id
_entity_poly.type
_entity_poly.pdbx_seq_one_letter_code
_entity_poly.pdbx_strand_id
1 'polypeptide(L)'
;MGPNLKIVVQDPSFSAYIDSSVIIGQVGKFVDNVGKYKNIEYMTCGPQTNFFTDLLSISSTELIFFNSPNNPTGHAATRKQSCFMEPERLQLKCHRSGNLLASQVSPPCDDISLEGLEQR
;
A
#
# COMPACT_ATOMS: atom_id res chain seq x y z
N MET A 1 -16.55 -6.40 11.85
CA MET A 1 -16.21 -5.76 10.56
C MET A 1 -17.33 -6.06 9.58
N GLY A 2 -17.85 -5.04 8.89
CA GLY A 2 -18.99 -5.20 7.98
C GLY A 2 -18.58 -5.76 6.61
N PRO A 3 -19.52 -6.35 5.85
CA PRO A 3 -19.26 -7.05 4.59
C PRO A 3 -18.87 -6.14 3.40
N ASN A 4 -18.72 -4.83 3.61
CA ASN A 4 -18.42 -3.84 2.57
C ASN A 4 -17.14 -3.06 2.87
N LEU A 5 -16.12 -3.72 3.42
CA LEU A 5 -14.81 -3.12 3.64
C LEU A 5 -14.14 -2.86 2.29
N LYS A 6 -13.82 -1.60 1.98
CA LYS A 6 -13.04 -1.26 0.78
C LYS A 6 -11.55 -1.37 1.10
N ILE A 7 -10.83 -2.14 0.31
CA ILE A 7 -9.42 -2.46 0.53
C ILE A 7 -8.57 -1.78 -0.54
N VAL A 8 -7.43 -1.26 -0.12
CA VAL A 8 -6.40 -0.72 -1.00
C VAL A 8 -5.13 -1.54 -0.89
N VAL A 9 -4.52 -1.82 -2.05
CA VAL A 9 -3.24 -2.52 -2.16
C VAL A 9 -2.32 -1.78 -3.14
N GLN A 10 -1.00 -1.92 -2.98
CA GLN A 10 -0.04 -1.50 -3.99
C GLN A 10 -0.19 -2.35 -5.26
N ASP A 11 0.15 -1.80 -6.43
CA ASP A 11 0.13 -2.51 -7.71
C ASP A 11 1.44 -2.23 -8.45
N PRO A 12 2.37 -3.20 -8.51
CA PRO A 12 2.24 -4.59 -8.03
C PRO A 12 2.45 -4.75 -6.50
N SER A 13 1.74 -5.70 -5.89
CA SER A 13 1.88 -6.10 -4.48
C SER A 13 2.09 -7.61 -4.30
N PHE A 14 2.46 -7.99 -3.08
CA PHE A 14 2.42 -9.38 -2.62
C PHE A 14 0.98 -9.94 -2.69
N SER A 15 0.79 -11.09 -3.34
CA SER A 15 -0.55 -11.63 -3.65
C SER A 15 -1.34 -12.01 -2.40
N ALA A 16 -0.66 -12.38 -1.31
CA ALA A 16 -1.31 -12.86 -0.10
C ALA A 16 -2.30 -11.86 0.51
N TYR A 17 -2.11 -10.55 0.32
CA TYR A 17 -3.07 -9.54 0.76
C TYR A 17 -4.41 -9.68 0.04
N ILE A 18 -4.35 -9.81 -1.29
CA ILE A 18 -5.54 -9.99 -2.14
C ILE A 18 -6.18 -11.35 -1.83
N ASP A 19 -5.38 -12.42 -1.75
CA ASP A 19 -5.87 -13.77 -1.47
C ASP A 19 -6.59 -13.85 -0.11
N SER A 20 -6.03 -13.19 0.91
CA SER A 20 -6.66 -13.12 2.24
C SER A 20 -8.00 -12.39 2.18
N SER A 21 -8.07 -11.27 1.44
CA SER A 21 -9.31 -10.53 1.25
C SER A 21 -10.36 -11.30 0.45
N VAL A 22 -9.95 -12.13 -0.52
CA VAL A 22 -10.83 -13.06 -1.25
C VAL A 22 -11.42 -14.09 -0.28
N ILE A 23 -10.59 -14.73 0.54
CA ILE A 23 -11.00 -15.78 1.48
C ILE A 23 -11.99 -15.26 2.52
N ILE A 24 -11.78 -14.03 3.01
CA ILE A 24 -12.67 -13.39 4.01
C ILE A 24 -13.97 -12.88 3.35
N GLY A 25 -14.07 -12.91 2.02
CA GLY A 25 -15.25 -12.46 1.28
C GLY A 25 -15.40 -10.94 1.23
N GLN A 26 -14.30 -10.20 1.32
CA GLN A 26 -14.30 -8.73 1.30
C GLN A 26 -14.20 -8.14 -0.11
N VAL A 27 -13.90 -8.97 -1.11
CA VAL A 27 -13.69 -8.55 -2.49
C VAL A 27 -14.85 -9.01 -3.39
N GLY A 28 -15.10 -8.25 -4.45
CA GLY A 28 -16.10 -8.60 -5.46
C GLY A 28 -15.57 -9.58 -6.49
N LYS A 29 -16.34 -9.78 -7.57
CA LYS A 29 -15.96 -10.68 -8.67
C LYS A 29 -14.62 -10.28 -9.31
N PHE A 30 -13.84 -11.28 -9.71
CA PHE A 30 -12.68 -11.09 -10.57
C PHE A 30 -13.11 -10.63 -11.97
N VAL A 31 -12.35 -9.72 -12.59
CA VAL A 31 -12.59 -9.18 -13.92
C VAL A 31 -11.42 -9.56 -14.82
N ASP A 32 -11.61 -10.61 -15.64
CA ASP A 32 -10.55 -11.22 -16.45
C ASP A 32 -9.85 -10.22 -17.38
N ASN A 33 -10.62 -9.34 -18.03
CA ASN A 33 -10.08 -8.36 -18.99
C ASN A 33 -9.09 -7.36 -18.37
N VAL A 34 -9.14 -7.16 -17.05
CA VAL A 34 -8.31 -6.19 -16.33
C VAL A 34 -7.36 -6.89 -15.35
N GLY A 35 -7.56 -8.19 -15.08
CA GLY A 35 -6.76 -8.97 -14.13
C GLY A 35 -6.93 -8.52 -12.68
N LYS A 36 -8.08 -7.97 -12.31
CA LYS A 36 -8.32 -7.31 -11.00
C LYS A 36 -9.63 -7.74 -10.37
N TYR A 37 -9.68 -7.75 -9.04
CA TYR A 37 -10.91 -7.98 -8.28
C TYR A 37 -11.70 -6.67 -8.13
N LYS A 38 -13.03 -6.76 -8.21
CA LYS A 38 -13.90 -5.65 -7.82
C LYS A 38 -13.77 -5.38 -6.32
N ASN A 39 -14.11 -4.16 -5.90
CA ASN A 39 -14.06 -3.74 -4.50
C ASN A 39 -12.64 -3.67 -3.88
N ILE A 40 -11.60 -3.76 -4.72
CA ILE A 40 -10.21 -3.43 -4.36
C ILE A 40 -9.79 -2.20 -5.16
N GLU A 41 -9.14 -1.25 -4.49
CA GLU A 41 -8.50 -0.10 -5.11
C GLU A 41 -6.99 -0.33 -5.20
N TYR A 42 -6.45 -0.24 -6.41
CA TYR A 42 -5.08 -0.62 -6.73
C TYR A 42 -4.23 0.64 -6.91
N MET A 43 -3.27 0.88 -6.01
CA MET A 43 -2.33 2.01 -6.10
C MET A 43 -1.21 1.68 -7.08
N THR A 44 -1.24 2.28 -8.27
CA THR A 44 -0.21 2.04 -9.29
C THR A 44 1.15 2.58 -8.83
N CYS A 45 2.03 1.66 -8.45
CA CYS A 45 3.37 1.92 -7.96
C CYS A 45 4.39 1.45 -9.00
N GLY A 46 4.92 2.37 -9.79
CA GLY A 46 5.92 2.07 -10.82
C GLY A 46 6.95 3.18 -10.97
N PRO A 47 7.89 3.04 -11.92
CA PRO A 47 8.95 4.03 -12.14
C PRO A 47 8.40 5.44 -12.41
N GLN A 48 7.26 5.54 -13.10
CA GLN A 48 6.64 6.83 -13.44
C GLN A 48 6.04 7.55 -12.23
N THR A 49 5.74 6.81 -11.16
CA THR A 49 5.20 7.34 -9.90
C THR A 49 6.23 7.30 -8.77
N ASN A 50 7.52 7.04 -9.08
CA ASN A 50 8.55 6.78 -8.07
C ASN A 50 8.11 5.73 -7.03
N PHE A 51 7.40 4.70 -7.48
CA PHE A 51 6.86 3.60 -6.68
C PHE A 51 5.99 4.03 -5.49
N PHE A 52 5.41 5.24 -5.53
CA PHE A 52 4.53 5.75 -4.49
C PHE A 52 3.37 6.55 -5.10
N THR A 53 2.16 6.34 -4.58
CA THR A 53 0.97 7.07 -5.03
C THR A 53 0.47 7.96 -3.89
N ASP A 54 -0.06 9.13 -4.23
CA ASP A 54 -0.63 10.04 -3.23
C ASP A 54 -1.88 9.42 -2.59
N LEU A 55 -1.75 9.06 -1.31
CA LEU A 55 -2.81 8.47 -0.49
C LEU A 55 -3.98 9.43 -0.29
N LEU A 56 -3.79 10.74 -0.50
CA LEU A 56 -4.86 11.73 -0.37
C LEU A 56 -5.92 11.58 -1.46
N SER A 57 -5.53 11.07 -2.63
CA SER A 57 -6.40 10.86 -3.79
C SER A 57 -7.33 9.64 -3.66
N ILE A 58 -7.04 8.76 -2.70
CA ILE A 58 -7.77 7.52 -2.47
C ILE A 58 -9.10 7.82 -1.79
N SER A 59 -10.19 7.37 -2.41
CA SER A 59 -11.54 7.59 -1.88
C SER A 59 -11.83 6.62 -0.74
N SER A 60 -12.37 7.13 0.38
CA SER A 60 -12.96 6.38 1.52
C SER A 60 -12.60 4.89 1.59
N THR A 61 -11.36 4.60 2.01
CA THR A 61 -10.84 3.23 2.08
C THR A 61 -10.61 2.78 3.51
N GLU A 62 -11.34 1.75 3.91
CA GLU A 62 -11.33 1.22 5.26
C GLU A 62 -10.07 0.42 5.63
N LEU A 63 -9.32 -0.10 4.65
CA LEU A 63 -8.08 -0.86 4.89
C LEU A 63 -7.04 -0.63 3.80
N ILE A 64 -5.84 -0.19 4.16
CA ILE A 64 -4.71 -0.02 3.23
C ILE A 64 -3.61 -1.03 3.60
N PHE A 65 -3.27 -1.92 2.68
CA PHE A 65 -2.08 -2.76 2.75
C PHE A 65 -0.91 -2.04 2.07
N PHE A 66 0.10 -1.71 2.86
CA PHE A 66 1.32 -1.07 2.39
C PHE A 66 2.54 -1.85 2.90
N ASN A 67 3.40 -2.24 1.97
CA ASN A 67 4.62 -3.00 2.21
C ASN A 67 5.83 -2.14 1.83
N SER A 68 6.74 -1.95 2.78
CA SER A 68 8.01 -1.24 2.55
C SER A 68 9.13 -1.96 3.32
N PRO A 69 10.18 -2.46 2.63
CA PRO A 69 10.35 -2.48 1.17
C PRO A 69 9.27 -3.30 0.44
N ASN A 70 8.74 -2.78 -0.67
CA ASN A 70 7.65 -3.44 -1.39
C ASN A 70 8.11 -4.74 -2.06
N ASN A 71 7.48 -5.86 -1.73
CA ASN A 71 7.55 -7.08 -2.52
C ASN A 71 6.45 -7.04 -3.60
N PRO A 72 6.76 -7.09 -4.91
CA PRO A 72 7.99 -7.58 -5.54
C PRO A 72 9.00 -6.53 -6.03
N THR A 73 8.74 -5.23 -5.87
CA THR A 73 9.59 -4.20 -6.52
C THR A 73 10.90 -3.88 -5.79
N GLY A 74 11.07 -4.34 -4.55
CA GLY A 74 12.18 -4.01 -3.66
C GLY A 74 12.22 -2.55 -3.20
N HIS A 75 11.26 -1.71 -3.59
CA HIS A 75 11.33 -0.27 -3.35
C HIS A 75 10.94 0.06 -1.91
N ALA A 76 11.83 0.72 -1.19
CA ALA A 76 11.57 1.25 0.15
C ALA A 76 11.02 2.67 0.07
N ALA A 77 9.95 2.94 0.83
CA ALA A 77 9.42 4.29 0.94
C ALA A 77 10.44 5.22 1.61
N THR A 78 10.67 6.38 1.03
CA THR A 78 11.52 7.42 1.61
C THR A 78 10.92 7.94 2.92
N ARG A 79 11.75 8.53 3.80
CA ARG A 79 11.27 9.17 5.04
C ARG A 79 10.13 10.17 4.81
N LYS A 80 10.15 10.92 3.69
CA LYS A 80 9.06 11.85 3.33
C LYS A 80 7.78 11.11 3.01
N GLN A 81 7.84 10.04 2.21
CA GLN A 81 6.71 9.18 1.86
C GLN A 81 6.15 8.46 3.10
N SER A 82 7.02 7.91 3.95
CA SER A 82 6.64 7.29 5.23
C SER A 82 6.03 8.28 6.21
N CYS A 83 6.43 9.55 6.19
CA CYS A 83 5.79 10.60 6.99
C CYS A 83 4.31 10.82 6.61
N PHE A 84 3.95 10.62 5.33
CA PHE A 84 2.55 10.60 4.90
C PHE A 84 1.81 9.34 5.34
N MET A 85 2.54 8.27 5.70
CA MET A 85 2.03 7.03 6.27
C MET A 85 1.98 7.04 7.81
N GLU A 86 2.43 8.11 8.47
CA GLU A 86 2.45 8.14 9.94
C GLU A 86 1.03 7.99 10.51
N PRO A 87 0.87 7.22 11.61
CA PRO A 87 -0.42 6.92 12.18
C PRO A 87 -1.23 8.18 12.45
N GLU A 88 -0.66 9.32 12.85
CA GLU A 88 -1.44 10.54 13.09
C GLU A 88 -1.96 11.19 11.80
N ARG A 89 -1.17 11.19 10.72
CA ARG A 89 -1.55 11.75 9.41
C ARG A 89 -2.58 10.87 8.72
N LEU A 90 -2.38 9.56 8.78
CA LEU A 90 -3.35 8.58 8.28
C LEU A 90 -4.57 8.49 9.20
N GLN A 91 -4.43 8.52 10.52
CA GLN A 91 -5.57 8.57 11.45
C GLN A 91 -6.38 9.83 11.25
N LEU A 92 -5.81 10.99 10.92
CA LEU A 92 -6.62 12.17 10.63
C LEU A 92 -7.49 11.98 9.37
N LYS A 93 -6.98 11.29 8.36
CA LYS A 93 -7.74 10.89 7.16
C LYS A 93 -8.78 9.82 7.52
N CYS A 94 -8.36 8.77 8.22
CA CYS A 94 -9.18 7.64 8.64
C CYS A 94 -10.25 8.01 9.68
N HIS A 95 -10.02 8.95 10.59
CA HIS A 95 -10.99 9.41 11.59
C HIS A 95 -12.11 10.23 10.93
N ARG A 96 -11.79 10.95 9.84
CA ARG A 96 -12.81 11.59 9.01
C ARG A 96 -13.62 10.60 8.16
N SER A 97 -13.16 9.37 7.98
CA SER A 97 -13.80 8.37 7.10
C SER A 97 -14.23 7.04 7.76
N GLY A 98 -13.80 6.73 8.99
CA GLY A 98 -14.08 5.47 9.70
C GLY A 98 -13.02 4.35 9.61
N ASN A 99 -11.87 4.59 8.98
CA ASN A 99 -11.01 3.53 8.42
C ASN A 99 -9.95 2.95 9.39
N LEU A 100 -9.46 1.72 9.14
CA LEU A 100 -8.39 1.00 9.85
C LEU A 100 -7.13 0.81 8.96
N LEU A 101 -5.94 1.18 9.44
CA LEU A 101 -4.69 0.95 8.71
C LEU A 101 -4.03 -0.38 9.14
N ALA A 102 -3.71 -1.26 8.20
CA ALA A 102 -2.84 -2.41 8.44
C ALA A 102 -1.60 -2.32 7.56
N SER A 103 -0.53 -1.76 8.09
CA SER A 103 0.74 -1.66 7.37
C SER A 103 1.79 -2.59 7.98
N GLN A 104 2.51 -3.31 7.13
CA GLN A 104 3.82 -3.85 7.48
C GLN A 104 4.86 -2.84 6.99
N VAL A 105 5.14 -1.83 7.81
CA VAL A 105 6.32 -0.98 7.63
C VAL A 105 7.45 -1.65 8.39
N SER A 106 8.42 -2.20 7.66
CA SER A 106 9.75 -2.43 8.26
C SER A 106 10.31 -1.04 8.62
N PRO A 107 10.99 -0.85 9.77
CA PRO A 107 11.53 0.46 10.12
C PRO A 107 12.30 1.03 8.92
N PRO A 108 12.16 2.33 8.63
CA PRO A 108 12.82 2.94 7.49
C PRO A 108 14.30 2.55 7.56
N CYS A 109 14.82 1.91 6.52
CA CYS A 109 16.26 1.83 6.37
C CYS A 109 16.73 3.27 6.31
N ASP A 110 17.44 3.72 7.35
CA ASP A 110 18.25 4.92 7.23
C ASP A 110 19.07 4.77 5.94
N ASP A 111 19.11 5.82 5.12
CA ASP A 111 20.03 5.92 3.98
C ASP A 111 21.45 5.63 4.50
N ILE A 112 21.86 4.36 4.48
CA ILE A 112 23.26 4.00 4.59
C ILE A 112 23.82 4.40 3.25
N SER A 113 24.45 5.58 3.26
CA SER A 113 25.29 6.15 2.24
C SER A 113 25.83 5.11 1.25
N LEU A 114 25.42 5.21 0.00
CA LEU A 114 26.22 4.73 -1.15
C LEU A 114 27.43 5.65 -1.36
N GLU A 115 28.20 5.88 -0.30
CA GLU A 115 29.57 6.41 -0.34
C GLU A 115 30.45 5.27 0.15
N GLY A 116 30.91 4.43 -0.77
CA GLY A 116 31.94 3.43 -0.49
C GLY A 116 31.63 2.02 -0.99
N LEU A 117 31.50 1.84 -2.30
CA LEU A 117 31.87 0.60 -2.99
C LEU A 117 32.05 0.83 -4.50
N GLU A 118 32.83 1.85 -4.85
CA GLU A 118 33.75 1.77 -5.98
C GLU A 118 35.17 1.78 -5.41
N GLN A 119 36.00 0.84 -5.89
CA GLN A 119 37.41 0.59 -5.56
C GLN A 119 37.70 -0.32 -4.33
N ARG A 120 37.66 -1.65 -4.54
CA ARG A 120 38.84 -2.53 -4.67
C ARG A 120 38.46 -4.01 -4.68
#